data_AF-A0A858STX5-F1
#
_entry.id   AF-A0A858STX5-F1
#
_cell.length_a   1.000
_cell.length_b   1.000
_cell.length_c   1.000
_cell.angle_alpha   90.00
_cell.angle_beta   90.00
_cell.angle_gamma   90.00
#
_symmetry.space_group_name_H-M   'P 1'
#
loop_
_entity.id
_entity.type
_entity.pdbx_description
1 polymer ?
#
loop_
_entity_poly.entity_id
_entity_poly.type
_entity_poly.pdbx_seq_one_letter_code
_entity_poly.pdbx_strand_id
1 'polypeptide(L)'
;MIRSELIQKIADENPHLYQRDVERIVNTIFEEVTGAMSRGDRVELRGFGAFSVKKRDARIGRNPRTGETVHVEEKHVPFFKTGKLLRDRLNGKA
;
A
#
# COMPACT_ATOMS: atom_id res chain seq x y z
N MET A 1 4.97 -4.68 -12.98
CA MET A 1 6.00 -3.86 -12.33
C MET A 1 6.27 -4.43 -10.94
N ILE A 2 7.44 -5.05 -10.74
CA ILE A 2 7.95 -5.46 -9.43
C ILE A 2 8.87 -4.37 -8.86
N ARG A 3 9.32 -4.54 -7.61
CA ARG A 3 10.12 -3.55 -6.89
C ARG A 3 11.41 -3.17 -7.60
N SER A 4 12.17 -4.15 -8.10
CA SER A 4 13.42 -3.92 -8.83
C SER A 4 13.20 -3.13 -10.12
N GLU A 5 12.11 -3.42 -10.85
CA GLU A 5 11.72 -2.67 -12.05
C GLU A 5 11.37 -1.21 -11.73
N LEU A 6 10.70 -0.95 -10.59
CA LEU A 6 10.43 0.41 -10.13
C LEU A 6 11.72 1.18 -9.82
N ILE A 7 12.66 0.55 -9.09
CA ILE A 7 13.95 1.15 -8.75
C ILE A 7 14.74 1.47 -10.02
N GLN A 8 14.81 0.51 -10.95
CA GLN A 8 15.50 0.72 -12.23
C GLN A 8 14.88 1.87 -13.01
N LYS A 9 13.55 1.89 -13.13
CA LYS A 9 12.85 2.97 -13.85
C LYS A 9 13.11 4.35 -13.24
N ILE A 10 13.11 4.47 -11.91
CA ILE A 10 13.42 5.74 -11.23
C ILE A 10 14.89 6.13 -11.46
N ALA A 11 15.82 5.17 -11.43
CA ALA A 11 17.23 5.43 -11.71
C ALA A 11 17.45 5.91 -13.16
N ASP A 12 16.80 5.27 -14.14
CA ASP A 12 16.88 5.64 -15.55
C ASP A 12 16.34 7.07 -15.80
N GLU A 13 15.25 7.45 -15.11
CA GLU A 13 14.68 8.80 -15.19
C GLU A 13 15.52 9.84 -14.42
N ASN A 14 16.43 9.42 -13.53
CA ASN A 14 17.24 10.29 -12.68
C ASN A 14 18.73 9.92 -12.75
N PRO A 15 19.40 10.13 -13.91
CA PRO A 15 20.78 9.67 -14.15
C PRO A 15 21.84 10.37 -13.29
N HIS A 16 21.45 11.43 -12.57
CA HIS A 16 22.31 12.14 -11.62
C HIS A 16 22.35 11.47 -10.23
N LEU A 17 21.52 10.46 -9.97
CA LEU A 17 21.50 9.69 -8.72
C LEU A 17 22.19 8.34 -8.92
N TYR A 18 22.90 7.86 -7.90
CA TYR A 18 23.38 6.48 -7.90
C TYR A 18 22.24 5.50 -7.66
N GLN A 19 22.28 4.32 -8.29
CA GLN A 19 21.26 3.28 -8.14
C GLN A 19 21.00 2.91 -6.66
N ARG A 20 22.06 2.84 -5.85
CA ARG A 20 21.96 2.58 -4.40
C ARG A 20 21.18 3.66 -3.64
N ASP A 21 21.25 4.91 -4.09
CA ASP A 21 20.56 6.02 -3.44
C ASP A 21 19.08 5.97 -3.81
N VAL A 22 18.74 5.64 -5.05
CA VAL A 22 17.36 5.38 -5.49
C VAL A 22 16.76 4.21 -4.71
N GLU A 23 17.48 3.11 -4.59
CA GLU A 23 17.06 1.97 -3.79
C GLU A 23 16.80 2.37 -2.33
N ARG A 24 17.69 3.15 -1.73
CA ARG A 24 17.52 3.67 -0.36
C ARG A 24 16.27 4.55 -0.25
N ILE A 25 16.06 5.48 -1.18
CA ILE A 25 14.88 6.36 -1.20
C ILE A 25 13.59 5.53 -1.28
N VAL A 26 13.54 4.55 -2.19
CA VAL A 26 12.36 3.68 -2.33
C VAL A 26 12.14 2.84 -1.08
N ASN A 27 13.20 2.28 -0.47
CA ASN A 27 13.12 1.62 0.84
C ASN A 27 12.48 2.52 1.90
N THR A 28 13.04 3.73 2.08
CA THR A 28 12.57 4.68 3.09
C THR A 28 11.09 5.04 2.90
N ILE A 29 10.63 5.23 1.66
CA ILE A 29 9.20 5.51 1.40
C ILE A 29 8.30 4.38 1.94
N PHE A 30 8.64 3.11 1.66
CA PHE A 30 7.84 1.99 2.14
C PHE A 30 7.92 1.80 3.66
N GLU A 31 9.09 2.03 4.24
CA GLU A 31 9.29 1.99 5.69
C GLU A 31 8.46 3.06 6.40
N GLU A 32 8.48 4.30 5.93
CA GLU A 32 7.69 5.39 6.51
C GLU A 32 6.18 5.17 6.38
N VAL A 33 5.71 4.67 5.22
CA VAL A 33 4.29 4.31 5.05
C VAL A 33 3.91 3.20 6.04
N THR A 34 4.75 2.18 6.18
CA THR A 34 4.50 1.06 7.10
C THR A 34 4.49 1.51 8.55
N GLY A 35 5.47 2.33 8.95
CA GLY A 35 5.60 2.88 10.29
C GLY A 35 4.44 3.82 10.66
N ALA A 36 3.99 4.67 9.73
CA ALA A 36 2.81 5.50 9.94
C ALA A 36 1.55 4.64 10.16
N MET A 37 1.33 3.64 9.30
CA MET A 37 0.17 2.77 9.45
C MET A 37 0.21 1.96 10.75
N SER A 38 1.36 1.47 11.20
CA SER A 38 1.46 0.72 12.45
C SER A 38 1.13 1.55 13.68
N ARG A 39 1.36 2.87 13.63
CA ARG A 39 0.92 3.83 14.67
C ARG A 39 -0.56 4.21 14.59
N GLY A 40 -1.27 3.77 13.55
CA GLY A 40 -2.66 4.15 13.27
C GLY A 40 -2.79 5.45 12.47
N ASP A 41 -1.69 6.04 12.02
CA ASP A 41 -1.69 7.26 11.23
C ASP A 41 -2.25 7.01 9.82
N ARG A 42 -2.83 8.05 9.23
CA ARG A 42 -3.22 8.08 7.82
C ARG A 42 -2.10 8.69 6.98
N VAL A 43 -1.71 8.00 5.91
CA VAL A 43 -0.75 8.52 4.93
C VAL A 43 -1.50 8.96 3.68
N GLU A 44 -1.36 10.22 3.28
CA GLU A 44 -2.00 10.74 2.08
C GLU A 44 -0.97 11.18 1.04
N LEU A 45 -1.02 10.54 -0.13
CA LEU A 45 -0.19 10.86 -1.30
C LEU A 45 -1.10 11.44 -2.37
N ARG A 46 -1.22 12.78 -2.40
CA ARG A 46 -2.16 13.49 -3.29
C ARG A 46 -1.97 13.07 -4.75
N GLY A 47 -3.09 12.80 -5.43
CA GLY A 47 -3.09 12.27 -6.79
C GLY A 47 -3.02 10.74 -6.86
N PHE A 48 -2.25 10.09 -5.98
CA PHE A 48 -2.14 8.63 -5.95
C PHE A 48 -3.23 7.98 -5.09
N GLY A 49 -3.35 8.38 -3.83
CA GLY A 49 -4.32 7.84 -2.89
C GLY A 49 -3.93 8.04 -1.43
N ALA A 50 -4.67 7.38 -0.54
CA ALA A 50 -4.41 7.43 0.90
C ALA A 50 -4.43 6.04 1.52
N PHE A 51 -3.46 5.76 2.38
CA PHE A 51 -3.40 4.58 3.21
C PHE A 51 -3.94 4.89 4.61
N SER A 52 -4.75 3.99 5.14
CA SER A 52 -5.29 4.07 6.49
C SER A 52 -5.43 2.68 7.07
N VAL A 53 -5.48 2.57 8.39
CA VAL A 53 -5.81 1.31 9.06
C VAL A 53 -7.30 1.24 9.36
N LYS A 54 -7.91 0.07 9.09
CA LYS A 54 -9.29 -0.22 9.47
C LYS A 54 -9.33 -1.29 10.54
N LYS A 55 -10.03 -1.01 11.64
CA LYS A 55 -10.39 -2.05 12.61
C LYS A 55 -11.46 -2.96 12.01
N ARG A 56 -11.29 -4.26 12.20
CA ARG A 56 -12.26 -5.31 11.89
C ARG A 56 -12.59 -6.02 13.19
N ASP A 57 -13.85 -5.96 13.59
CA ASP A 57 -14.30 -6.59 14.82
C ASP A 57 -14.24 -8.12 14.70
N ALA A 58 -14.14 -8.77 15.87
CA ALA A 58 -14.20 -10.22 15.96
C ALA A 58 -15.52 -10.74 15.39
N ARG A 59 -15.48 -11.88 14.71
CA ARG A 59 -16.66 -12.49 14.11
C ARG A 59 -16.54 -13.99 13.98
N ILE A 60 -17.68 -14.64 13.82
CA ILE A 60 -17.75 -16.05 13.47
C ILE A 60 -17.68 -16.19 11.95
N GLY A 61 -16.62 -16.82 11.46
CA GLY A 61 -16.43 -17.18 10.06
C GLY A 61 -16.75 -18.65 9.78
N ARG A 62 -16.57 -19.04 8.52
CA ARG A 62 -16.63 -20.45 8.10
C ARG A 62 -15.42 -20.82 7.27
N ASN A 63 -14.93 -22.04 7.45
CA ASN A 63 -13.91 -22.60 6.58
C ASN A 63 -14.53 -22.81 5.18
N PRO A 64 -14.00 -22.17 4.11
CA PRO A 64 -14.59 -22.29 2.78
C PRO A 64 -14.47 -23.71 2.18
N ARG A 65 -13.61 -24.58 2.75
CA ARG A 65 -13.42 -25.97 2.29
C ARG A 65 -14.32 -26.96 3.03
N THR A 66 -14.51 -26.79 4.35
CA THR A 66 -15.24 -27.76 5.20
C THR A 66 -16.61 -27.27 5.68
N GLY A 67 -16.87 -25.96 5.62
CA GLY A 67 -18.10 -25.35 6.15
C GLY A 67 -18.11 -25.18 7.67
N GLU A 68 -17.11 -25.70 8.37
CA GLU A 68 -16.99 -25.61 9.82
C GLU A 68 -16.87 -24.17 10.31
N THR A 69 -17.41 -23.94 11.50
CA THR A 69 -17.42 -22.63 12.13
C THR A 69 -16.04 -22.32 12.72
N VAL A 70 -15.50 -21.13 12.44
CA VAL A 70 -14.18 -20.71 12.93
C VAL A 70 -14.28 -19.31 13.56
N HIS A 71 -13.73 -19.15 14.76
CA HIS A 71 -13.64 -17.85 15.41
C HIS A 71 -12.56 -17.00 14.75
N VAL A 72 -12.88 -15.77 14.35
CA VAL A 72 -11.95 -14.80 13.79
C VAL A 72 -11.80 -13.65 14.77
N GLU A 73 -10.61 -13.49 15.32
CA GLU A 73 -10.29 -12.40 16.25
C GLU A 73 -10.38 -11.03 15.58
N GLU A 74 -10.57 -9.99 16.42
CA GLU A 74 -10.49 -8.62 15.95
C GLU A 74 -9.08 -8.32 15.43
N LYS A 75 -8.98 -7.51 14.39
CA LYS A 75 -7.70 -7.15 13.81
C LYS A 75 -7.74 -5.83 13.07
N HIS A 76 -6.57 -5.27 12.88
CA HIS A 76 -6.34 -4.11 12.05
C HIS A 76 -5.91 -4.55 10.65
N VAL A 77 -6.51 -3.97 9.62
CA VAL A 77 -6.17 -4.26 8.22
C VAL A 77 -5.79 -2.97 7.48
N PRO A 78 -4.77 -3.02 6.61
CA PRO A 78 -4.46 -1.90 5.74
C PRO A 78 -5.61 -1.66 4.77
N PHE A 79 -5.89 -0.39 4.51
CA PHE A 79 -6.88 0.05 3.52
C PHE A 79 -6.29 1.15 2.66
N PHE A 80 -6.36 0.98 1.35
CA PHE A 80 -5.96 1.99 0.38
C PHE A 80 -7.20 2.59 -0.29
N LYS A 81 -7.35 3.91 -0.17
CA LYS A 81 -8.34 4.70 -0.91
C LYS A 81 -7.65 5.32 -2.11
N THR A 82 -8.07 4.97 -3.31
CA THR A 82 -7.50 5.52 -4.54
C THR A 82 -7.70 7.04 -4.64
N GLY A 83 -6.75 7.74 -5.25
CA GLY A 83 -6.88 9.15 -5.61
C GLY A 83 -7.74 9.34 -6.86
N LYS A 84 -8.20 10.58 -7.10
CA LYS A 84 -8.97 10.92 -8.32
C LYS A 84 -8.14 10.68 -9.58
N LEU A 85 -6.91 11.19 -9.64
CA LEU A 85 -6.02 11.03 -10.80
C LEU A 85 -5.78 9.55 -11.14
N LEU A 86 -5.51 8.71 -10.14
CA LEU A 86 -5.36 7.27 -10.36
C LEU A 86 -6.64 6.65 -10.94
N ARG A 87 -7.81 6.96 -10.37
CA ARG A 87 -9.10 6.47 -10.91
C ARG A 87 -9.36 6.94 -12.33
N ASP A 88 -9.09 8.22 -12.62
CA ASP A 88 -9.39 8.79 -13.93
C ASP A 88 -8.51 8.16 -15.02
N ARG A 89 -7.21 7.97 -14.74
CA ARG A 89 -6.29 7.28 -15.66
C ARG A 89 -6.73 5.83 -15.94
N LEU A 90 -7.22 5.12 -14.93
CA LEU A 90 -7.71 3.75 -15.12
C LEU A 90 -8.99 3.68 -15.96
N ASN A 91 -9.80 4.74 -15.96
CA ASN A 91 -11.09 4.78 -16.66
C ASN A 91 -11.06 5.63 -17.95
N GLY A 92 -9.88 6.04 -18.42
CA GLY A 92 -9.74 6.86 -19.64
C GLY A 92 -10.38 8.24 -19.56
N LYS A 93 -10.47 8.83 -18.36
CA LYS A 93 -11.06 10.16 -18.12
C LYS A 93 -10.02 11.26 -17.90
N ALA A 94 -8.75 10.94 -18.13
CA ALA A 94 -7.59 11.79 -17.89
C ALA A 94 -6.88 12.11 -19.19
#